data_AF-N6US23-F1
#
_entry.id   AF-N6US23-F1
#
_cell.length_a   1.000
_cell.length_b   1.000
_cell.length_c   1.000
_cell.angle_alpha   90.00
_cell.angle_beta   90.00
_cell.angle_gamma   90.00
#
_symmetry.space_group_name_H-M   'P 1'
#
loop_
_entity.id
_entity.type
_entity.pdbx_description
1 polymer ?
#
loop_
_entity_poly.entity_id
_entity_poly.type
_entity_poly.pdbx_seq_one_letter_code
_entity_poly.pdbx_strand_id
1 'polypeptide(L)'
;MRIVPSPFDCYQVNRGLKTLALRMEQHKKNALVIAKYLEIHPKVEKVLHPVLPSHPKHDLFKRQASGQSGTFSFYFKGGLSGAKNFLNAVKLFTLAKSLGGYDSLIELPSVMTHASVPPEQRAVLGITDSLV
;
A
#
# COMPACT_ATOMS: atom_id res chain seq x y z
N MET A 1 -12.36 -18.06 -25.71
CA MET A 1 -11.22 -17.31 -25.12
C MET A 1 -10.58 -18.20 -24.08
N ARG A 2 -9.30 -18.59 -24.22
CA ARG A 2 -8.61 -19.44 -23.23
C ARG A 2 -7.88 -18.53 -22.23
N ILE A 3 -8.12 -18.73 -20.94
CA ILE A 3 -7.59 -17.90 -19.82
C ILE A 3 -6.26 -18.46 -19.25
N VAL A 4 -5.44 -19.09 -20.09
CA VAL A 4 -4.18 -19.72 -19.66
C VAL A 4 -3.04 -18.72 -19.84
N PRO A 5 -2.16 -18.52 -18.85
CA PRO A 5 -1.02 -17.59 -18.98
C PRO A 5 -0.02 -18.06 -20.04
N SER A 6 0.69 -17.10 -20.63
CA SER A 6 1.81 -17.37 -21.54
C SER A 6 2.92 -18.14 -20.80
N PRO A 7 3.59 -19.10 -21.46
CA PRO A 7 4.74 -19.80 -20.86
C PRO A 7 5.86 -18.86 -20.41
N PHE A 8 6.05 -17.73 -21.09
CA PHE A 8 7.04 -16.72 -20.72
C PHE A 8 6.66 -16.01 -19.42
N ASP A 9 5.39 -15.65 -19.24
CA ASP A 9 4.91 -15.02 -18.00
C ASP A 9 5.05 -15.99 -16.81
N CYS A 10 4.71 -17.27 -17.03
CA CYS A 10 4.93 -18.33 -16.04
C CYS A 10 6.41 -18.44 -15.64
N TYR A 11 7.33 -18.38 -16.60
CA TYR A 11 8.76 -18.38 -16.33
C TYR A 11 9.18 -17.16 -15.49
N GLN A 12 8.70 -15.96 -15.82
CA GLN A 12 9.02 -14.73 -15.09
C GLN A 12 8.52 -14.77 -13.65
N VAL A 13 7.29 -15.26 -13.41
CA VAL A 13 6.76 -15.48 -12.06
C VAL A 13 7.61 -16.50 -11.30
N ASN A 14 7.89 -17.66 -11.91
CA ASN A 14 8.73 -18.70 -11.29
C ASN A 14 10.16 -18.21 -10.98
N ARG A 15 10.71 -17.32 -11.81
CA ARG A 15 11.98 -16.65 -11.53
C ARG A 15 11.87 -15.74 -10.30
N GLY A 16 10.81 -14.93 -10.21
CA GLY A 16 10.55 -14.04 -9.08
C GLY A 16 10.30 -14.76 -7.75
N LEU A 17 9.68 -15.95 -7.79
CA LEU A 17 9.39 -16.76 -6.59
C LEU A 17 10.66 -17.17 -5.84
N LYS A 18 11.79 -17.37 -6.54
CA LYS A 18 13.07 -17.78 -5.95
C LYS A 18 13.60 -16.80 -4.90
N THR A 19 13.23 -15.53 -4.98
CA THR A 19 13.64 -14.49 -4.04
C THR A 19 12.49 -13.96 -3.18
N LEU A 20 11.31 -14.59 -3.23
CA LEU A 20 10.12 -14.11 -2.53
C LEU A 20 10.36 -13.96 -1.03
N ALA A 21 10.92 -14.99 -0.37
CA ALA A 21 11.18 -14.95 1.07
C ALA A 21 12.09 -13.78 1.48
N LEU A 22 13.17 -13.54 0.71
CA LEU A 22 14.11 -12.45 0.96
C LEU A 22 13.45 -11.08 0.79
N ARG A 23 12.69 -10.90 -0.31
CA ARG A 23 11.98 -9.65 -0.58
C ARG A 23 10.90 -9.38 0.47
N MET A 24 10.13 -10.38 0.85
CA MET A 24 9.06 -10.21 1.85
C MET A 24 9.60 -9.85 3.23
N GLU A 25 10.74 -10.40 3.65
CA GLU A 25 11.38 -9.98 4.91
C GLU A 25 11.80 -8.51 4.86
N GLN A 26 12.41 -8.07 3.76
CA GLN A 26 12.79 -6.67 3.58
C GLN A 26 11.58 -5.73 3.49
N HIS A 27 10.52 -6.13 2.76
CA HIS A 27 9.27 -5.37 2.67
C HIS A 27 8.63 -5.19 4.05
N LYS A 28 8.51 -6.28 4.82
CA LYS A 28 7.96 -6.26 6.18
C LYS A 28 8.74 -5.31 7.09
N LYS A 29 10.07 -5.37 7.05
CA LYS A 29 10.94 -4.53 7.87
C LYS A 29 10.77 -3.04 7.52
N ASN A 30 10.84 -2.70 6.24
CA ASN A 30 10.76 -1.31 5.78
C ASN A 30 9.38 -0.70 6.03
N ALA A 31 8.31 -1.41 5.69
CA ALA A 31 6.95 -0.92 5.87
C ALA A 31 6.63 -0.61 7.33
N LEU A 32 7.08 -1.45 8.27
CA LEU A 32 6.86 -1.19 9.69
C LEU A 32 7.60 0.05 10.21
N VAL A 33 8.84 0.28 9.74
CA VAL A 33 9.61 1.48 10.11
C VAL A 33 8.90 2.73 9.61
N ILE A 34 8.48 2.75 8.36
CA ILE A 34 7.79 3.90 7.75
C ILE A 34 6.42 4.11 8.41
N ALA A 35 5.65 3.06 8.64
CA ALA A 35 4.34 3.15 9.27
C ALA A 35 4.42 3.74 10.69
N LYS A 36 5.39 3.31 11.50
CA LYS A 36 5.63 3.90 12.84
C LYS A 36 6.05 5.37 12.77
N TYR A 37 6.89 5.74 11.80
CA TYR A 37 7.26 7.13 11.58
C TYR A 37 6.04 7.99 11.21
N LEU A 38 5.20 7.49 10.31
CA LEU A 38 3.99 8.19 9.88
C LEU A 38 2.95 8.29 11.00
N GLU A 39 2.84 7.28 11.87
CA GLU A 39 1.87 7.26 12.97
C GLU A 39 2.05 8.43 13.96
N ILE A 40 3.29 8.91 14.12
CA ILE A 40 3.60 10.05 14.99
C ILE A 40 3.73 11.38 14.23
N HIS A 41 3.63 11.37 12.89
CA HIS A 41 3.91 12.55 12.08
C HIS A 41 2.72 13.53 12.10
N PRO A 42 2.92 14.83 12.38
CA PRO A 42 1.82 15.78 12.59
C PRO A 42 0.92 16.00 11.36
N LYS A 43 1.44 15.76 10.15
CA LYS A 43 0.68 15.84 8.88
C LYS A 43 -0.06 14.55 8.51
N VAL A 44 0.04 13.49 9.32
CA VAL A 44 -0.70 12.24 9.13
C VAL A 44 -1.81 12.19 10.15
N GLU A 45 -3.01 11.83 9.72
CA GLU A 45 -4.17 11.70 10.59
C GLU A 45 -4.28 10.29 11.17
N LYS A 46 -4.04 9.28 10.33
CA LYS A 46 -4.20 7.87 10.71
C LYS A 46 -3.38 6.98 9.79
N VAL A 47 -2.79 5.94 10.34
CA VAL A 47 -2.08 4.90 9.58
C VAL A 47 -2.88 3.58 9.63
N LEU A 48 -3.05 2.94 8.49
CA LEU A 48 -3.73 1.66 8.31
C LEU A 48 -2.70 0.56 8.04
N HIS A 49 -1.93 0.21 9.06
CA HIS A 49 -0.95 -0.87 8.98
C HIS A 49 -1.35 -2.01 9.95
N PRO A 50 -1.56 -3.25 9.50
CA PRO A 50 -2.23 -4.29 10.29
C PRO A 50 -1.47 -4.72 11.55
N VAL A 51 -0.15 -4.57 11.58
CA VAL A 51 0.67 -4.89 12.76
C VAL A 51 0.77 -3.76 13.80
N LEU A 52 0.23 -2.57 13.53
CA LEU A 52 0.17 -1.50 14.52
C LEU A 52 -1.01 -1.75 15.48
N PRO A 53 -0.84 -1.54 16.80
CA PRO A 53 -1.94 -1.68 17.76
C PRO A 53 -3.13 -0.75 17.50
N SER A 54 -2.90 0.38 16.84
CA SER A 54 -3.94 1.34 16.42
C SER A 54 -4.86 0.79 15.32
N HIS A 55 -4.48 -0.30 14.65
CA HIS A 55 -5.28 -0.89 13.59
C HIS A 55 -6.48 -1.68 14.18
N PRO A 56 -7.73 -1.44 13.73
CA PRO A 56 -8.92 -2.07 14.32
C PRO A 56 -8.94 -3.60 14.31
N LYS A 57 -8.20 -4.22 13.38
CA LYS A 57 -8.08 -5.68 13.24
C LYS A 57 -6.70 -6.21 13.64
N HIS A 58 -5.93 -5.49 14.46
CA HIS A 58 -4.59 -5.88 14.89
C HIS A 58 -4.55 -7.29 15.50
N ASP A 59 -5.41 -7.57 16.47
CA ASP A 59 -5.44 -8.86 17.16
C ASP A 59 -5.87 -10.01 16.23
N LEU A 60 -6.82 -9.75 15.34
CA LEU A 60 -7.21 -10.73 14.33
C LEU A 60 -6.04 -11.02 13.38
N PHE A 61 -5.34 -9.99 12.92
CA PHE A 61 -4.18 -10.13 12.05
C PHE A 61 -3.08 -10.99 12.72
N LYS A 62 -2.77 -10.71 14.00
CA LYS A 62 -1.80 -11.52 14.76
C LYS A 62 -2.16 -12.99 14.87
N ARG A 63 -3.46 -13.33 14.90
CA ARG A 63 -3.92 -14.72 14.99
C ARG A 63 -3.87 -15.46 13.65
N GLN A 64 -4.12 -14.77 12.54
CA GLN A 64 -4.32 -15.40 11.23
C GLN A 64 -3.13 -15.26 10.26
N ALA A 65 -2.19 -14.37 10.53
CA ALA A 65 -1.06 -14.08 9.65
C ALA A 65 0.28 -14.34 10.35
N SER A 66 1.20 -15.01 9.64
CA SER A 66 2.58 -15.26 10.10
C SER A 66 3.55 -14.11 9.80
N GLY A 67 3.10 -13.13 9.02
CA GLY A 67 3.90 -12.00 8.55
C GLY A 67 3.02 -10.96 7.87
N GLN A 68 3.64 -9.85 7.50
CA GLN A 68 2.97 -8.71 6.88
C GLN A 68 3.66 -8.38 5.54
N SER A 69 3.01 -7.62 4.67
CA SER A 69 3.56 -7.27 3.36
C SER A 69 4.38 -5.97 3.41
N GLY A 70 4.66 -5.37 2.27
CA GLY A 70 5.18 -3.99 2.20
C GLY A 70 4.08 -2.94 2.14
N THR A 71 2.82 -3.34 2.10
CA THR A 71 1.69 -2.49 1.71
C THR A 71 0.89 -2.08 2.94
N PHE A 72 0.65 -0.79 3.06
CA PHE A 72 -0.24 -0.17 4.03
C PHE A 72 -0.69 1.17 3.46
N SER A 73 -1.72 1.77 4.07
CA SER A 73 -2.21 3.08 3.67
C SER A 73 -2.20 4.05 4.85
N PHE A 74 -2.33 5.35 4.58
CA PHE A 74 -2.49 6.36 5.61
C PHE A 74 -3.30 7.55 5.12
N TYR A 75 -3.90 8.29 6.03
CA TYR A 75 -4.63 9.51 5.72
C TYR A 75 -3.73 10.72 5.92
N PHE A 76 -3.49 11.47 4.84
CA PHE A 76 -2.69 12.69 4.84
C PHE A 76 -3.55 13.93 5.10
N LYS A 77 -3.11 14.80 6.00
CA LYS A 77 -3.80 16.06 6.29
C LYS A 77 -3.56 17.08 5.19
N GLY A 78 -4.63 17.70 4.69
CA GLY A 78 -4.57 18.71 3.62
C GLY A 78 -5.40 18.38 2.38
N GLY A 79 -6.22 17.32 2.44
CA GLY A 79 -7.14 16.95 1.36
C GLY A 79 -6.42 16.64 0.05
N LEU A 80 -7.16 16.72 -1.06
CA LEU A 80 -6.67 16.36 -2.39
C LEU A 80 -5.41 17.13 -2.80
N SER A 81 -5.37 18.45 -2.56
CA SER A 81 -4.23 19.29 -2.94
C SER A 81 -2.99 18.98 -2.10
N GLY A 82 -3.16 18.83 -0.78
CA GLY A 82 -2.08 18.44 0.12
C GLY A 82 -1.49 17.08 -0.23
N ALA A 83 -2.36 16.09 -0.48
CA ALA A 83 -1.95 14.75 -0.87
C ALA A 83 -1.19 14.76 -2.21
N LYS A 84 -1.70 15.46 -3.23
CA LYS A 84 -1.00 15.62 -4.52
C LYS A 84 0.38 16.27 -4.37
N ASN A 85 0.49 17.33 -3.57
CA ASN A 85 1.77 18.00 -3.33
C ASN A 85 2.77 17.08 -2.63
N PHE A 86 2.31 16.30 -1.65
CA PHE A 86 3.14 15.29 -0.99
C PHE A 86 3.62 14.22 -1.97
N LEU A 87 2.72 13.66 -2.79
CA LEU A 87 3.03 12.65 -3.79
C LEU A 87 4.03 13.15 -4.85
N ASN A 88 3.98 14.43 -5.20
CA ASN A 88 4.96 15.05 -6.11
C ASN A 88 6.31 15.36 -5.45
N ALA A 89 6.38 15.37 -4.11
CA ALA A 89 7.61 15.73 -3.37
C ALA A 89 8.48 14.51 -3.03
N VAL A 90 7.91 13.30 -2.99
CA VAL A 90 8.66 12.08 -2.71
C VAL A 90 9.54 11.69 -3.89
N LYS A 91 10.81 11.32 -3.62
CA LYS A 91 11.80 11.03 -4.66
C LYS A 91 12.10 9.54 -4.84
N LEU A 92 11.94 8.75 -3.78
CA LEU A 92 12.19 7.31 -3.79
C LEU A 92 10.96 6.50 -4.19
N PHE A 93 9.77 7.05 -3.96
CA PHE A 93 8.50 6.42 -4.29
C PHE A 93 8.05 6.90 -5.66
N THR A 94 7.89 5.97 -6.59
CA THR A 94 7.33 6.25 -7.90
C THR A 94 5.82 6.36 -7.79
N LEU A 95 5.24 7.45 -8.32
CA LEU A 95 3.79 7.60 -8.43
C LEU A 95 3.24 6.67 -9.53
N ALA A 96 2.76 5.48 -9.16
CA ALA A 96 2.27 4.48 -10.10
C ALA A 96 1.26 3.52 -9.47
N LYS A 97 0.45 2.89 -10.32
CA LYS A 97 -0.45 1.79 -9.95
C LYS A 97 0.34 0.48 -9.82
N SER A 98 -0.24 -0.52 -9.16
CA SER A 98 0.35 -1.83 -8.82
C SER A 98 1.10 -1.82 -7.48
N LEU A 99 1.56 -2.98 -7.02
CA LEU A 99 2.19 -3.19 -5.72
C LEU A 99 3.02 -4.49 -5.69
N GLY A 100 3.89 -4.63 -4.68
CA GLY A 100 4.64 -5.87 -4.43
C GLY A 100 5.90 -6.07 -5.29
N GLY A 101 6.25 -5.06 -6.10
CA GLY A 101 7.55 -4.95 -6.77
C GLY A 101 8.70 -4.71 -5.77
N TYR A 102 9.93 -4.75 -6.27
CA TYR A 102 11.11 -4.42 -5.45
C TYR A 102 11.29 -2.91 -5.27
N ASP A 103 10.73 -2.15 -6.20
CA ASP A 103 10.64 -0.69 -6.23
C ASP A 103 9.54 -0.19 -5.30
N SER A 104 9.75 1.01 -4.73
CA SER A 104 8.77 1.65 -3.85
C SER A 104 7.76 2.42 -4.69
N LEU A 105 6.47 2.11 -4.50
CA LEU A 105 5.36 2.75 -5.20
C LEU A 105 4.46 3.49 -4.21
N ILE A 106 3.85 4.57 -4.68
CA ILE A 106 2.87 5.35 -3.92
C ILE A 106 1.75 5.79 -4.86
N GLU A 107 0.52 5.92 -4.36
CA GLU A 107 -0.61 6.35 -5.17
C GLU A 107 -1.66 7.12 -4.36
N LEU A 108 -2.61 7.73 -5.06
CA LEU A 108 -3.83 8.27 -4.47
C LEU A 108 -5.01 7.44 -4.99
N PRO A 109 -5.53 6.47 -4.23
CA PRO A 109 -6.53 5.52 -4.73
C PRO A 109 -7.75 6.20 -5.33
N SER A 110 -8.20 7.33 -4.79
CA SER A 110 -9.38 8.05 -5.28
C SER A 110 -9.25 8.44 -6.76
N VAL A 111 -8.08 8.92 -7.21
CA VAL A 111 -7.90 9.32 -8.62
C VAL A 111 -7.13 8.30 -9.45
N MET A 112 -6.70 7.18 -8.86
CA MET A 112 -5.84 6.18 -9.49
C MET A 112 -6.47 4.79 -9.56
N THR A 113 -6.20 3.90 -8.62
CA THR A 113 -6.65 2.49 -8.66
C THR A 113 -8.15 2.33 -8.47
N HIS A 114 -8.76 3.22 -7.70
CA HIS A 114 -10.19 3.19 -7.39
C HIS A 114 -10.97 4.31 -8.07
N ALA A 115 -10.40 4.92 -9.12
CA ALA A 115 -11.07 5.97 -9.89
C ALA A 115 -12.37 5.50 -10.56
N SER A 116 -12.50 4.19 -10.83
CA SER A 116 -13.71 3.59 -11.38
C SER A 116 -14.78 3.26 -10.34
N VAL A 117 -14.47 3.38 -9.04
CA VAL A 117 -15.45 3.18 -7.97
C VAL A 117 -16.23 4.47 -7.76
N PRO A 118 -17.58 4.44 -7.78
CA PRO A 118 -18.40 5.63 -7.59
C PRO A 118 -18.06 6.40 -6.31
N PRO A 119 -18.09 7.74 -6.31
CA PRO A 119 -17.71 8.57 -5.16
C PRO A 119 -18.43 8.20 -3.85
N GLU A 120 -19.72 7.90 -3.92
CA GLU A 120 -20.54 7.50 -2.78
C GLU A 120 -20.08 6.16 -2.19
N GLN A 121 -19.68 5.20 -3.03
CA GLN A 121 -19.15 3.91 -2.56
C GLN A 121 -17.75 4.06 -1.98
N ARG A 122 -16.90 4.89 -2.59
CA ARG A 122 -15.57 5.21 -2.04
C ARG A 122 -15.68 5.83 -0.65
N ALA A 123 -16.63 6.74 -0.44
CA ALA A 123 -16.88 7.35 0.86
C ALA A 123 -17.26 6.31 1.92
N VAL A 124 -18.15 5.37 1.60
CA VAL A 124 -18.52 4.25 2.50
C VAL A 124 -17.32 3.38 2.84
N LEU A 125 -16.43 3.13 1.88
CA LEU A 125 -15.21 2.34 2.07
C LEU A 125 -14.07 3.11 2.76
N GLY A 126 -14.24 4.40 3.02
CA GLY A 126 -13.19 5.27 3.57
C GLY A 126 -12.08 5.63 2.57
N ILE A 127 -12.31 5.44 1.28
CA ILE A 127 -11.40 5.84 0.20
C ILE A 127 -11.64 7.33 -0.09
N THR A 128 -10.97 8.17 0.70
CA THR A 128 -11.08 9.63 0.58
C THR A 128 -9.96 10.20 -0.28
N ASP A 129 -10.06 11.49 -0.63
CA ASP A 129 -8.99 12.23 -1.31
C ASP A 129 -7.75 12.49 -0.45
N SER A 130 -7.79 12.07 0.81
CA SER A 130 -6.66 12.09 1.74
C SER A 130 -6.00 10.73 1.91
N LEU A 131 -6.58 9.64 1.39
CA LEU A 131 -6.03 8.30 1.51
C LEU A 131 -4.86 8.14 0.52
N VAL A 132 -3.69 7.81 1.05
CA VAL A 132 -2.47 7.48 0.31
C VAL A 132 -2.11 6.03 0.58
#